data_AF-A0A958FRT4-F1
#
_entry.id   AF-A0A958FRT4-F1
#
_cell.length_a   1.000
_cell.length_b   1.000
_cell.length_c   1.000
_cell.angle_alpha   90.00
_cell.angle_beta   90.00
_cell.angle_gamma   90.00
#
_symmetry.space_group_name_H-M   'P 1'
#
loop_
_entity.id
_entity.type
_entity.pdbx_description
1 polymer ?
#
loop_
_entity_poly.entity_id
_entity_poly.type
_entity_poly.pdbx_seq_one_letter_code
_entity_poly.pdbx_strand_id
1 'polypeptide(L)'
;MRYIFILLAAILLITGCGKPQESPKKPDVSARALPLAAENADSLVYTMRSIEKRSGDCSGGNGCATVQLTFPEIVSAQRNAVADSLRLLTQSHIFAPVYADEEINARGIMARTADGFADQFFAEFEKMQQESPGYVSAWTVERNMRVLRNAPPLRSLEISEMTYTGGAHPNSFTRYINIDTRTGQQIRLTDLLKSGALEKLQAIAEKRFRAQMEMPEKESWEQKGFLFENNSF
;
A
#
# COMPACT_ATOMS: atom_id res chain seq x y z
N MET A 1 14.77 -12.88 -78.31
CA MET A 1 15.07 -11.46 -78.61
C MET A 1 13.83 -10.79 -79.14
N ARG A 2 13.24 -9.86 -78.39
CA ARG A 2 12.15 -8.96 -78.80
C ARG A 2 12.13 -7.71 -77.89
N TYR A 3 12.38 -6.58 -78.57
CA TYR A 3 12.20 -5.14 -78.36
C TYR A 3 11.61 -4.52 -77.05
N ILE A 4 12.22 -3.51 -76.39
CA ILE A 4 12.37 -2.01 -76.52
C ILE A 4 11.49 -1.25 -75.48
N PHE A 5 12.04 -0.14 -74.96
CA PHE A 5 11.42 1.10 -74.40
C PHE A 5 11.29 1.17 -72.88
N ILE A 6 11.52 2.28 -72.15
CA ILE A 6 12.31 3.53 -72.26
C ILE A 6 12.27 4.14 -70.82
N LEU A 7 13.25 4.97 -70.46
CA LEU A 7 13.31 5.98 -69.37
C LEU A 7 12.16 6.06 -68.33
N LEU A 8 12.51 6.18 -67.05
CA LEU A 8 12.60 7.51 -66.40
C LEU A 8 13.17 7.43 -64.97
N ALA A 9 14.11 8.33 -64.70
CA ALA A 9 14.61 8.65 -63.39
C ALA A 9 13.60 9.51 -62.62
N ALA A 10 13.42 9.23 -61.32
CA ALA A 10 13.03 10.24 -60.33
C ALA A 10 13.40 9.73 -58.93
N ILE A 11 14.59 10.13 -58.47
CA ILE A 11 14.98 10.09 -57.07
C ILE A 11 14.17 11.18 -56.36
N LEU A 12 13.23 10.79 -55.48
CA LEU A 12 12.64 11.68 -54.49
C LEU A 12 13.17 11.30 -53.11
N LEU A 13 14.22 12.02 -52.70
CA LEU A 13 14.66 12.13 -51.32
C LEU A 13 13.59 12.92 -50.54
N ILE A 14 12.72 12.21 -49.82
CA ILE A 14 11.81 12.84 -48.88
C ILE A 14 12.55 12.97 -47.55
N THR A 15 13.30 14.06 -47.40
CA THR A 15 13.76 14.54 -46.09
C THR A 15 12.55 15.10 -45.33
N GLY A 16 11.82 14.22 -44.65
CA GLY A 16 10.78 14.61 -43.71
C GLY A 16 11.39 14.98 -42.36
N CYS A 17 11.70 16.27 -42.16
CA CYS A 17 11.89 16.81 -40.82
C CYS A 17 10.55 16.78 -40.08
N GLY A 18 10.32 15.73 -39.29
CA GLY A 18 9.24 15.71 -38.31
C GLY A 18 9.50 16.78 -37.26
N LYS A 19 8.58 17.74 -37.13
CA LYS A 19 8.61 18.73 -36.05
C LYS A 19 8.58 18.00 -34.70
N PRO A 20 9.36 18.42 -33.69
CA PRO A 20 9.24 17.89 -32.34
C PRO A 20 7.81 18.06 -31.85
N GLN A 21 7.22 16.96 -31.39
CA GLN A 21 5.91 16.94 -30.75
C GLN A 21 6.02 17.75 -29.45
N GLU A 22 5.32 18.89 -29.36
CA GLU A 22 5.18 19.60 -28.09
C GLU A 22 4.48 18.69 -27.09
N SER A 23 5.18 18.37 -26.01
CA SER A 23 4.62 17.71 -24.84
C SER A 23 3.41 18.50 -24.31
N PRO A 24 2.31 17.85 -23.89
CA PRO A 24 1.18 18.54 -23.29
C PRO A 24 1.66 19.37 -22.10
N LYS A 25 1.36 20.68 -22.10
CA LYS A 25 1.62 21.55 -20.95
C LYS A 25 0.93 20.96 -19.72
N LYS A 26 1.71 20.70 -18.67
CA LYS A 26 1.17 20.35 -17.35
C LYS A 26 0.14 21.41 -16.96
N PRO A 27 -1.04 21.04 -16.43
CA PRO A 27 -1.98 22.01 -15.91
C PRO A 27 -1.28 22.83 -14.82
N ASP A 28 -1.31 24.15 -14.99
CA ASP A 28 -0.86 25.12 -14.01
C ASP A 28 -1.82 25.08 -12.82
N VAL A 29 -1.54 24.20 -11.87
CA VAL A 29 -2.17 24.22 -10.55
C VAL A 29 -1.40 25.21 -9.69
N SER A 30 -1.48 26.48 -10.05
CA SER A 30 -1.27 27.61 -9.15
C SER A 30 -2.42 27.60 -8.12
N ALA A 31 -2.40 26.59 -7.25
CA ALA A 31 -3.16 26.61 -6.01
C ALA A 31 -2.55 27.70 -5.14
N ARG A 32 -3.31 28.78 -4.95
CA ARG A 32 -3.04 29.86 -4.02
C ARG A 32 -2.74 29.22 -2.65
N ALA A 33 -1.45 29.17 -2.29
CA ALA A 33 -1.02 28.66 -1.00
C ALA A 33 -1.67 29.52 0.08
N LEU A 34 -2.62 28.93 0.82
CA LEU A 34 -3.10 29.52 2.06
C LEU A 34 -1.90 29.61 3.00
N PRO A 35 -1.70 30.74 3.71
CA PRO A 35 -0.56 30.88 4.58
C PRO A 35 -0.65 29.81 5.66
N LEU A 36 0.31 28.87 5.67
CA LEU A 36 0.53 27.99 6.80
C LEU A 36 0.95 28.89 7.96
N ALA A 37 0.03 29.13 8.88
CA ALA A 37 0.39 29.58 10.22
C ALA A 37 1.25 28.47 10.85
N ALA A 38 2.55 28.68 10.83
CA ALA A 38 3.44 28.01 11.76
C ALA A 38 3.20 28.64 13.13
N GLU A 39 2.76 27.83 14.10
CA GLU A 39 3.27 27.82 15.48
C GLU A 39 2.40 26.92 16.37
N ASN A 40 2.81 25.64 16.43
CA ASN A 40 2.97 24.83 17.64
C ASN A 40 3.50 23.48 17.16
N ALA A 41 4.81 23.34 17.17
CA ALA A 41 5.50 22.16 16.67
C ALA A 41 5.26 20.98 17.62
N ASP A 42 4.31 20.12 17.29
CA ASP A 42 4.39 18.71 17.65
C ASP A 42 4.80 17.91 16.40
N SER A 43 6.05 18.14 16.00
CA SER A 43 6.76 17.20 15.14
C SER A 43 7.12 16.01 16.01
N LEU A 44 6.40 14.91 15.86
CA LEU A 44 6.73 13.69 16.56
C LEU A 44 8.18 13.34 16.26
N VAL A 45 8.94 13.11 17.32
CA VAL A 45 10.33 12.67 17.23
C VAL A 45 10.31 11.15 17.26
N TYR A 46 10.66 10.55 16.14
CA TYR A 46 10.73 9.11 15.96
C TYR A 46 12.02 8.74 15.24
N THR A 47 12.45 7.51 15.44
CA THR A 47 13.47 6.84 14.63
C THR A 47 12.82 5.72 13.87
N MET A 48 13.23 5.50 12.62
CA MET A 48 12.82 4.30 11.91
C MET A 48 13.57 3.10 12.48
N ARG A 49 12.83 2.10 12.94
CA ARG A 49 13.38 0.82 13.36
C ARG A 49 13.10 -0.20 12.28
N SER A 50 14.14 -0.92 11.87
CA SER A 50 14.02 -2.06 10.96
C SER A 50 14.54 -3.30 11.68
N ILE A 51 13.82 -4.41 11.55
CA ILE A 51 14.25 -5.72 12.01
C ILE A 51 14.09 -6.75 10.89
N GLU A 52 15.01 -7.71 10.86
CA GLU A 52 14.91 -8.91 10.06
C GLU A 52 15.21 -10.10 10.97
N LYS A 53 14.32 -11.08 10.98
CA LYS A 53 14.45 -12.30 11.79
C LYS A 53 14.12 -13.52 10.96
N ARG A 54 14.72 -14.66 11.33
CA ARG A 54 14.48 -15.97 10.71
C ARG A 54 14.27 -17.03 11.79
N SER A 55 13.46 -18.04 11.51
CA SER A 55 13.12 -19.13 12.45
C SER A 55 14.26 -20.13 12.74
N GLY A 56 15.52 -19.74 12.57
CA GLY A 56 16.69 -20.59 12.75
C GLY A 56 17.71 -20.48 11.60
N ASP A 57 18.58 -21.49 11.49
CA ASP A 57 19.65 -21.56 10.48
C ASP A 57 19.18 -22.01 9.09
N CYS A 58 17.92 -22.44 8.97
CA CYS A 58 17.29 -22.86 7.71
C CYS A 58 17.95 -24.08 7.02
N SER A 59 18.77 -24.85 7.72
CA SER A 59 19.56 -25.95 7.11
C SER A 59 18.74 -27.22 6.84
N GLY A 60 17.57 -27.35 7.46
CA GLY A 60 16.82 -28.61 7.58
C GLY A 60 15.91 -28.99 6.41
N GLY A 61 15.99 -28.30 5.27
CA GLY A 61 15.23 -28.65 4.06
C GLY A 61 13.72 -28.33 4.07
N ASN A 62 13.13 -27.95 5.20
CA ASN A 62 11.70 -27.63 5.35
C ASN A 62 11.31 -26.18 4.97
N GLY A 63 12.26 -25.41 4.42
CA GLY A 63 12.09 -23.96 4.24
C GLY A 63 12.28 -23.20 5.55
N CYS A 64 12.08 -21.89 5.51
CA CYS A 64 12.27 -21.02 6.67
C CYS A 64 11.18 -19.97 6.78
N ALA A 65 10.84 -19.58 8.00
CA ALA A 65 10.03 -18.40 8.22
C ALA A 65 10.93 -17.16 8.36
N THR A 66 10.56 -16.07 7.69
CA THR A 66 11.27 -14.79 7.71
C THR A 66 10.31 -13.66 8.07
N VAL A 67 10.73 -12.80 8.99
CA VAL A 67 9.98 -11.61 9.43
C VAL A 67 10.82 -10.38 9.14
N GLN A 68 10.27 -9.44 8.37
CA GLN A 68 10.87 -8.15 8.08
C GLN A 68 9.90 -7.05 8.49
N LEU A 69 10.29 -6.21 9.46
CA LEU A 69 9.44 -5.11 9.91
C LEU A 69 10.21 -3.80 9.83
N THR A 70 9.60 -2.76 9.28
CA THR A 70 10.10 -1.39 9.34
C THR A 70 9.01 -0.46 9.85
N PHE A 71 9.24 0.26 10.95
CA PHE A 71 8.22 1.10 11.58
C PHE A 71 8.81 2.27 12.36
N PRO A 72 8.07 3.37 12.57
CA PRO A 72 8.52 4.48 13.40
C PRO A 72 8.43 4.11 14.88
N GLU A 73 9.57 4.17 15.58
CA GLU A 73 9.66 4.01 17.02
C GLU A 73 9.74 5.41 17.67
N ILE A 74 8.84 5.69 18.61
CA ILE A 74 8.77 7.01 19.26
C ILE A 74 9.96 7.18 20.21
N VAL A 75 10.77 8.22 19.99
CA VAL A 75 11.98 8.50 20.78
C VAL A 75 11.65 9.28 22.06
N SER A 76 10.55 10.05 22.06
CA SER A 76 10.20 10.87 23.22
C SER A 76 9.32 10.10 24.23
N ALA A 77 9.62 10.29 25.51
CA ALA A 77 8.73 9.92 26.61
C ALA A 77 7.45 10.79 26.67
N GLN A 78 7.31 11.78 25.78
CA GLN A 78 6.11 12.60 25.71
C GLN A 78 4.93 11.75 25.23
N ARG A 79 3.89 11.72 26.07
CA ARG A 79 2.59 11.19 25.72
C ARG A 79 1.75 12.34 25.17
N ASN A 80 1.58 12.34 23.86
CA ASN A 80 0.60 13.19 23.19
C ASN A 80 -0.31 12.29 22.33
N ALA A 81 -1.48 12.82 21.96
CA ALA A 81 -2.49 12.04 21.25
C ALA A 81 -1.99 11.47 19.92
N VAL A 82 -1.06 12.15 19.24
CA VAL A 82 -0.49 11.68 17.97
C VAL A 82 0.49 10.53 18.18
N ALA A 83 1.33 10.61 19.21
CA ALA A 83 2.24 9.53 19.60
C ALA A 83 1.46 8.29 20.05
N ASP A 84 0.35 8.46 20.76
CA ASP A 84 -0.52 7.37 21.18
C ASP A 84 -1.20 6.71 19.98
N SER A 85 -1.71 7.50 19.03
CA SER A 85 -2.24 6.96 17.78
C SER A 85 -1.21 6.21 16.96
N LEU A 86 0.04 6.69 16.89
CA LEU A 86 1.08 5.95 16.18
C LEU A 86 1.40 4.62 16.87
N ARG A 87 1.50 4.58 18.21
CA ARG A 87 1.70 3.34 18.97
C ARG A 87 0.59 2.34 18.71
N LEU A 88 -0.67 2.80 18.71
CA LEU A 88 -1.83 1.97 18.42
C LEU A 88 -1.79 1.44 16.99
N LEU A 89 -1.45 2.28 16.01
CA LEU A 89 -1.32 1.86 14.61
C LEU A 89 -0.17 0.85 14.42
N THR A 90 0.96 1.02 15.11
CA THR A 90 2.05 0.04 15.08
C THR A 90 1.57 -1.30 15.64
N GLN A 91 0.85 -1.30 16.76
CA GLN A 91 0.26 -2.52 17.31
C GLN A 91 -0.75 -3.17 16.34
N SER A 92 -1.65 -2.38 15.75
CA SER A 92 -2.74 -2.90 14.91
C SER A 92 -2.33 -3.30 13.50
N HIS A 93 -1.18 -2.84 13.00
CA HIS A 93 -0.76 -3.09 11.61
C HIS A 93 0.62 -3.70 11.46
N ILE A 94 1.53 -3.50 12.42
CA ILE A 94 2.88 -4.07 12.35
C ILE A 94 2.96 -5.34 13.20
N PHE A 95 2.30 -5.36 14.36
CA PHE A 95 2.36 -6.49 15.30
C PHE A 95 1.06 -7.31 15.36
N ALA A 96 0.08 -7.01 14.50
CA ALA A 96 -1.14 -7.82 14.41
C ALA A 96 -0.82 -9.24 13.92
N PRO A 97 -1.45 -10.30 14.44
CA PRO A 97 -1.22 -11.65 13.94
C PRO A 97 -1.55 -11.74 12.44
N VAL A 98 -0.85 -12.61 11.72
CA VAL A 98 -1.16 -12.88 10.30
C VAL A 98 -2.50 -13.60 10.18
N TYR A 99 -2.76 -14.53 11.10
CA TYR A 99 -4.05 -15.18 11.26
C TYR A 99 -4.77 -14.60 12.47
N ALA A 100 -5.79 -13.78 12.24
CA ALA A 100 -6.68 -13.34 13.30
C ALA A 100 -7.85 -14.32 13.38
N ASP A 101 -7.77 -15.31 14.27
CA ASP A 101 -8.96 -16.10 14.63
C ASP A 101 -9.79 -15.37 15.71
N GLU A 102 -11.06 -15.75 15.85
CA GLU A 102 -11.98 -15.14 16.82
C GLU A 102 -11.48 -15.30 18.26
N GLU A 103 -10.67 -16.32 18.56
CA GLU A 103 -10.15 -16.63 19.88
C GLU A 103 -8.94 -15.77 20.26
N ILE A 104 -8.04 -15.50 19.31
CA ILE A 104 -6.91 -14.56 19.43
C ILE A 104 -7.45 -13.14 19.63
N ASN A 105 -8.48 -12.77 18.88
CA ASN A 105 -9.17 -11.49 19.06
C ASN A 105 -9.87 -11.40 20.44
N ALA A 106 -10.51 -12.48 20.91
CA ALA A 106 -11.18 -12.52 22.21
C ALA A 106 -10.22 -12.54 23.41
N ARG A 107 -9.04 -13.17 23.26
CA ARG A 107 -8.01 -13.23 24.32
C ARG A 107 -7.09 -12.01 24.32
N GLY A 108 -7.15 -11.15 23.29
CA GLY A 108 -6.36 -9.92 23.20
C GLY A 108 -4.84 -10.17 23.14
N ILE A 109 -4.40 -11.33 22.65
CA ILE A 109 -2.99 -11.73 22.56
C ILE A 109 -2.36 -11.11 21.31
N MET A 110 -2.40 -9.78 21.23
CA MET A 110 -1.67 -9.02 20.22
C MET A 110 -0.23 -8.87 20.69
N ALA A 111 0.74 -9.18 19.83
CA ALA A 111 2.13 -8.86 20.12
C ALA A 111 2.27 -7.35 20.36
N ARG A 112 3.02 -7.00 21.41
CA ARG A 112 3.29 -5.60 21.78
C ARG A 112 4.66 -5.12 21.30
N THR A 113 5.48 -6.04 20.81
CA THR A 113 6.85 -5.80 20.36
C THR A 113 7.10 -6.52 19.05
N ALA A 114 8.09 -6.02 18.30
CA ALA A 114 8.56 -6.64 17.07
C ALA A 114 9.07 -8.08 17.30
N ASP A 115 9.75 -8.29 18.43
CA ASP A 115 10.24 -9.61 18.83
C ASP A 115 9.09 -10.57 19.13
N GLY A 116 8.09 -10.13 19.91
CA GLY A 116 6.93 -10.96 20.23
C GLY A 116 6.10 -11.33 19.00
N PHE A 117 6.00 -10.43 18.01
CA PHE A 117 5.35 -10.76 16.74
C PHE A 117 6.13 -11.83 15.97
N ALA A 118 7.47 -11.70 15.90
CA ALA A 118 8.29 -12.69 15.22
C ALA A 118 8.21 -14.06 15.89
N ASP A 119 8.25 -14.11 17.22
CA ASP A 119 8.12 -15.35 17.99
C ASP A 119 6.76 -16.02 17.75
N GLN A 120 5.68 -15.23 17.71
CA GLN A 120 4.34 -15.74 17.36
C GLN A 120 4.30 -16.32 15.93
N PHE A 121 4.81 -15.59 14.95
CA PHE A 121 4.83 -16.03 13.55
C PHE A 121 5.66 -17.31 13.36
N PHE A 122 6.79 -17.43 14.06
CA PHE A 122 7.61 -18.65 14.02
C PHE A 122 6.93 -19.83 14.71
N ALA A 123 6.24 -19.61 15.83
CA ALA A 123 5.46 -20.66 16.47
C ALA A 123 4.33 -21.19 15.56
N GLU A 124 3.65 -20.30 14.83
CA GLU A 124 2.64 -20.69 13.82
C GLU A 124 3.25 -21.50 12.68
N PHE A 125 4.42 -21.07 12.18
CA PHE A 125 5.17 -21.81 11.16
C PHE A 125 5.56 -23.21 11.62
N GLU A 126 6.13 -23.33 12.83
CA GLU A 126 6.52 -24.61 13.42
C GLU A 126 5.32 -25.54 13.62
N LYS A 127 4.20 -24.99 14.11
CA LYS A 127 2.95 -25.75 14.24
C LYS A 127 2.49 -26.30 12.90
N MET A 128 2.51 -25.49 11.85
CA MET A 128 2.15 -25.95 10.50
C MET A 128 3.08 -27.06 9.99
N GLN A 129 4.39 -26.96 10.21
CA GLN A 129 5.36 -28.00 9.84
C GLN A 129 5.10 -29.33 10.58
N GLN A 130 4.67 -29.26 11.84
CA GLN A 130 4.31 -30.44 12.63
C GLN A 130 2.98 -31.07 12.18
N GLU A 131 1.99 -30.25 11.84
CA GLU A 131 0.67 -30.71 11.40
C GLU A 131 0.68 -31.26 9.97
N SER A 132 1.62 -30.82 9.11
CA SER A 132 1.78 -31.28 7.74
C SER A 132 3.22 -31.74 7.43
N PRO A 133 3.70 -32.86 8.02
CA PRO A 133 5.05 -33.36 7.78
C PRO A 133 5.25 -33.69 6.28
N GLY A 134 6.16 -32.97 5.63
CA GLY A 134 6.46 -33.08 4.20
C GLY A 134 5.99 -31.89 3.35
N TYR A 135 5.22 -30.97 3.91
CA TYR A 135 4.92 -29.68 3.27
C TYR A 135 6.10 -28.71 3.44
N VAL A 136 6.97 -28.68 2.44
CA VAL A 136 8.13 -27.77 2.41
C VAL A 136 7.71 -26.44 1.78
N SER A 137 7.60 -25.39 2.59
CA SER A 137 7.37 -24.03 2.10
C SER A 137 7.99 -23.02 3.04
N ALA A 138 8.69 -22.04 2.48
CA ALA A 138 9.17 -20.90 3.25
C ALA A 138 8.01 -19.95 3.55
N TRP A 139 7.99 -19.38 4.75
CA TRP A 139 7.05 -18.34 5.14
C TRP A 139 7.76 -16.99 5.17
N THR A 140 7.10 -15.93 4.73
CA THR A 140 7.63 -14.57 4.77
C THR A 140 6.51 -13.62 5.15
N VAL A 141 6.79 -12.72 6.09
CA VAL A 141 5.98 -11.54 6.34
C VAL A 141 6.88 -10.31 6.32
N GLU A 142 6.53 -9.36 5.46
CA GLU A 142 7.16 -8.06 5.36
C GLU A 142 6.12 -6.99 5.67
N ARG A 143 6.38 -6.14 6.67
CA ARG A 143 5.49 -5.03 7.04
C ARG A 143 6.25 -3.74 7.18
N ASN A 144 5.76 -2.71 6.51
CA ASN A 144 6.36 -1.39 6.53
C ASN A 144 5.31 -0.35 6.96
N MET A 145 5.69 0.53 7.89
CA MET A 145 4.97 1.76 8.20
C MET A 145 5.90 2.93 7.96
N ARG A 146 5.56 3.78 7.00
CA ARG A 146 6.35 4.94 6.59
C ARG A 146 5.61 6.22 6.90
N VAL A 147 6.31 7.20 7.47
CA VAL A 147 5.77 8.55 7.65
C VAL A 147 5.94 9.32 6.35
N LEU A 148 4.84 9.60 5.66
CA LEU A 148 4.83 10.38 4.42
C LEU A 148 4.92 11.88 4.69
N ARG A 149 4.26 12.33 5.75
CA ARG A 149 4.20 13.74 6.14
C ARG A 149 4.19 13.85 7.66
N ASN A 150 5.13 14.62 8.23
CA ASN A 150 5.24 14.88 9.67
C ASN A 150 5.06 16.37 9.98
N ALA A 151 3.89 16.95 9.68
CA ALA A 151 3.63 18.37 9.91
C ALA A 151 2.15 18.63 10.25
N PRO A 152 1.80 19.72 10.95
CA PRO A 152 0.40 20.14 11.10
C PRO A 152 -0.24 20.58 9.76
N PRO A 153 -1.58 20.59 9.65
CA PRO A 153 -2.53 20.03 10.62
C PRO A 153 -2.69 18.50 10.49
N LEU A 154 -1.93 17.85 9.59
CA LEU A 154 -2.20 16.48 9.15
C LEU A 154 -0.92 15.64 9.05
N ARG A 155 -0.89 14.52 9.77
CA ARG A 155 0.11 13.47 9.59
C ARG A 155 -0.38 12.49 8.54
N SER A 156 0.51 12.02 7.67
CA SER A 156 0.18 10.96 6.72
C SER A 156 1.15 9.81 6.88
N LEU A 157 0.61 8.60 6.92
CA LEU A 157 1.32 7.34 7.00
C LEU A 157 0.96 6.48 5.80
N GLU A 158 1.92 5.71 5.33
CA GLU A 158 1.72 4.58 4.44
C GLU A 158 2.03 3.32 5.21
N ILE A 159 1.18 2.32 5.09
CA ILE A 159 1.37 0.99 5.67
C ILE A 159 1.29 0.01 4.52
N SER A 160 2.31 -0.81 4.35
CA SER A 160 2.30 -1.90 3.38
C SER A 160 2.62 -3.23 4.05
N GLU A 161 2.05 -4.29 3.50
CA GLU A 161 2.34 -5.66 3.89
C GLU A 161 2.51 -6.52 2.65
N MET A 162 3.46 -7.45 2.71
CA MET A 162 3.52 -8.63 1.86
C MET A 162 3.63 -9.85 2.76
N THR A 163 2.75 -10.82 2.55
CA THR A 163 2.70 -12.04 3.36
C THR A 163 2.61 -13.26 2.46
N TYR A 164 3.49 -14.23 2.67
CA TYR A 164 3.47 -15.55 2.07
C TYR A 164 3.57 -16.61 3.15
N THR A 165 2.57 -17.47 3.25
CA THR A 165 2.51 -18.54 4.25
C THR A 165 2.25 -19.88 3.56
N GLY A 166 2.82 -20.07 2.37
CA GLY A 166 2.49 -21.16 1.47
C GLY A 166 1.36 -20.82 0.48
N GLY A 167 1.07 -21.77 -0.42
CA GLY A 167 0.10 -21.60 -1.50
C GLY A 167 0.71 -21.11 -2.82
N ALA A 168 -0.15 -20.68 -3.75
CA ALA A 168 0.25 -20.34 -5.13
C ALA A 168 1.02 -19.01 -5.26
N HIS A 169 0.71 -18.02 -4.43
CA HIS A 169 1.29 -16.67 -4.50
C HIS A 169 1.20 -15.94 -3.14
N PRO A 170 1.99 -14.87 -2.92
CA PRO A 170 1.84 -13.99 -1.76
C PRO A 170 0.56 -13.15 -1.80
N ASN A 171 0.18 -12.64 -0.63
CA ASN A 171 -0.79 -11.57 -0.46
C ASN A 171 -0.06 -10.25 -0.24
N SER A 172 -0.63 -9.13 -0.67
CA SER A 172 -0.10 -7.80 -0.35
C SER A 172 -1.18 -6.74 -0.24
N PHE A 173 -0.93 -5.71 0.54
CA PHE A 173 -1.78 -4.52 0.58
C PHE A 173 -0.96 -3.25 0.83
N THR A 174 -1.55 -2.10 0.51
CA THR A 174 -1.07 -0.79 0.95
C THR A 174 -2.25 0.04 1.44
N ARG A 175 -2.08 0.71 2.58
CA ARG A 175 -3.08 1.56 3.21
C ARG A 175 -2.46 2.91 3.54
N TYR A 176 -3.24 3.97 3.36
CA TYR A 176 -2.87 5.32 3.75
C TYR A 176 -3.70 5.75 4.95
N ILE A 177 -3.03 6.24 5.98
CA ILE A 177 -3.68 6.73 7.21
C ILE A 177 -3.33 8.19 7.40
N ASN A 178 -4.35 9.02 7.58
CA ASN A 178 -4.21 10.43 7.87
C ASN A 178 -4.64 10.68 9.30
N ILE A 179 -3.85 11.44 10.07
CA ILE A 179 -4.13 11.77 11.48
C ILE A 179 -4.21 13.29 11.62
N ASP A 180 -5.26 13.78 12.27
CA ASP A 180 -5.34 15.17 12.71
C ASP A 180 -4.31 15.40 13.83
N THR A 181 -3.33 16.29 13.61
CA THR A 181 -2.24 16.49 14.57
C THR A 181 -2.68 17.17 15.87
N ARG A 182 -3.89 17.72 15.90
CA ARG A 182 -4.46 18.43 17.05
C ARG A 182 -5.24 17.49 17.96
N THR A 183 -5.95 16.53 17.40
CA THR A 183 -6.75 15.55 18.17
C THR A 183 -6.08 14.19 18.30
N GLY A 184 -5.10 13.89 17.44
CA GLY A 184 -4.52 12.56 17.29
C GLY A 184 -5.45 11.56 16.59
N GLN A 185 -6.65 11.95 16.17
CA GLN A 185 -7.61 11.01 15.59
C GLN A 185 -7.34 10.77 14.11
N GLN A 186 -7.64 9.55 13.64
CA GLN A 186 -7.62 9.24 12.23
C GLN A 186 -8.72 10.01 11.49
N ILE A 187 -8.35 10.66 10.40
CA ILE A 187 -9.25 11.32 9.45
C ILE A 187 -9.70 10.27 8.43
N ARG A 188 -11.00 10.01 8.39
CA ARG A 188 -11.66 9.15 7.40
C ARG A 188 -12.06 9.97 6.19
N LEU A 189 -12.28 9.30 5.07
CA LEU A 189 -12.77 9.96 3.85
C LEU A 189 -14.08 10.72 4.12
N THR A 190 -14.99 10.14 4.90
CA THR A 190 -16.27 10.74 5.26
C THR A 190 -16.13 12.04 6.06
N ASP A 191 -15.03 12.21 6.81
CA ASP A 191 -14.79 13.42 7.60
C ASP A 191 -14.40 14.62 6.70
N LEU A 192 -13.94 14.34 5.48
CA LEU A 192 -13.54 15.33 4.48
C LEU A 192 -14.70 15.73 3.55
N LEU A 193 -15.76 14.93 3.51
CA LEU A 193 -16.85 15.08 2.56
C LEU A 193 -18.01 15.84 3.20
N LYS A 194 -18.63 16.72 2.41
CA LYS A 194 -19.93 17.29 2.76
C LYS A 194 -20.98 16.18 2.77
N SER A 195 -22.03 16.33 3.57
CA SER A 195 -23.17 15.41 3.57
C SER A 195 -23.70 15.18 2.15
N GLY A 196 -23.87 13.91 1.75
CA GLY A 196 -24.32 13.51 0.42
C GLY A 196 -23.31 13.71 -0.72
N ALA A 197 -22.02 13.93 -0.40
CA ALA A 197 -20.97 14.05 -1.41
C ALA A 197 -20.25 12.72 -1.70
N LEU A 198 -20.45 11.68 -0.86
CA LEU A 198 -19.81 10.38 -1.05
C LEU A 198 -20.31 9.70 -2.33
N GLU A 199 -21.62 9.73 -2.58
CA GLU A 199 -22.26 9.16 -3.76
C GLU A 199 -21.78 9.85 -5.04
N LYS A 200 -21.59 11.18 -4.97
CA LYS A 200 -21.03 11.96 -6.08
C LYS A 200 -19.58 11.60 -6.36
N LEU A 201 -18.78 11.40 -5.30
CA LEU A 201 -17.38 10.99 -5.44
C LEU A 201 -17.29 9.58 -6.03
N GLN A 202 -18.13 8.66 -5.57
CA GLN A 202 -18.22 7.29 -6.08
C GLN A 202 -18.59 7.26 -7.57
N ALA A 203 -19.58 8.04 -8.00
CA ALA A 203 -19.93 8.16 -9.43
C ALA A 203 -18.78 8.72 -10.29
N ILE A 204 -18.01 9.68 -9.76
CA ILE A 204 -16.80 10.18 -10.43
C ILE A 204 -15.73 9.08 -10.53
N ALA A 205 -15.50 8.35 -9.44
CA ALA A 205 -14.52 7.27 -9.38
C ALA A 205 -14.89 6.12 -10.34
N GLU A 206 -16.16 5.71 -10.36
CA GLU A 206 -16.68 4.68 -11.27
C GLU A 206 -16.42 5.07 -12.73
N LYS A 207 -16.81 6.29 -13.12
CA LYS A 207 -16.61 6.77 -14.49
C LYS A 207 -15.14 6.76 -14.89
N ARG A 208 -14.24 7.14 -13.97
CA ARG A 208 -12.79 7.10 -14.19
C ARG A 208 -12.27 5.68 -14.31
N PHE A 209 -12.74 4.79 -13.45
CA PHE A 209 -12.37 3.38 -13.45
C PHE A 209 -12.80 2.69 -14.76
N ARG A 210 -14.05 2.87 -15.20
CA ARG A 210 -14.53 2.35 -16.50
C ARG A 210 -13.67 2.84 -17.66
N ALA A 211 -13.36 4.14 -17.69
CA ALA A 211 -12.52 4.72 -18.74
C ALA A 211 -11.10 4.13 -18.74
N GLN A 212 -10.51 3.90 -17.56
CA GLN A 212 -9.18 3.33 -17.43
C GLN A 212 -9.13 1.84 -17.80
N MET A 213 -10.19 1.09 -17.49
CA MET A 213 -10.30 -0.33 -17.82
C MET A 213 -10.91 -0.60 -19.21
N GLU A 214 -11.08 0.47 -20.01
CA GLU A 214 -11.68 0.43 -21.35
C GLU A 214 -13.04 -0.27 -21.40
N MET A 215 -13.85 -0.05 -20.37
CA MET A 215 -15.17 -0.68 -20.21
C MET A 215 -16.29 0.21 -20.75
N PRO A 216 -17.19 -0.30 -21.61
CA PRO A 216 -18.42 0.38 -21.97
C PRO A 216 -19.32 0.64 -20.75
N GLU A 217 -20.15 1.67 -20.80
CA GLU A 217 -21.04 2.06 -19.69
C GLU A 217 -21.99 0.95 -19.24
N LYS A 218 -22.38 0.05 -20.15
CA LYS A 218 -23.35 -1.04 -19.89
C LYS A 218 -22.70 -2.40 -19.66
N GLU A 219 -21.38 -2.51 -19.72
CA GLU A 219 -20.70 -3.77 -19.44
C GLU A 219 -20.73 -4.06 -17.93
N SER A 220 -21.06 -5.31 -17.58
CA SER A 220 -21.08 -5.77 -16.19
C SER A 220 -19.66 -5.87 -15.63
N TRP A 221 -19.49 -5.61 -14.34
CA TRP A 221 -18.20 -5.75 -13.67
C TRP A 221 -17.69 -7.18 -13.70
N GLU A 222 -18.58 -8.13 -13.39
CA GLU A 222 -18.27 -9.56 -13.34
C GLU A 222 -17.81 -10.10 -14.70
N GLN A 223 -18.43 -9.63 -15.80
CA GLN A 223 -18.04 -10.03 -17.16
C GLN A 223 -16.60 -9.63 -17.49
N LYS A 224 -16.11 -8.55 -16.88
CA LYS A 224 -14.73 -8.08 -17.02
C LYS A 224 -13.81 -8.64 -15.93
N GLY A 225 -14.32 -9.51 -15.06
CA GLY A 225 -13.57 -10.17 -14.00
C GLY A 225 -13.42 -9.35 -12.72
N PHE A 226 -14.19 -8.27 -12.54
CA PHE A 226 -14.20 -7.50 -11.30
C PHE A 226 -15.27 -8.03 -10.35
N LEU A 227 -14.89 -8.19 -9.09
CA LEU A 227 -15.74 -8.69 -8.01
C LEU A 227 -16.17 -7.51 -7.14
N PHE A 228 -17.20 -6.81 -7.59
CA PHE A 228 -17.86 -5.78 -6.78
C PHE A 228 -19.14 -6.37 -6.17
N GLU A 229 -19.36 -6.17 -4.87
CA GLU A 229 -20.56 -6.65 -4.20
C GLU A 229 -21.82 -6.10 -4.89
N ASN A 230 -22.81 -6.98 -5.11
CA ASN A 230 -24.06 -6.64 -5.80
C ASN A 230 -23.86 -6.03 -7.20
N ASN A 231 -22.71 -6.25 -7.83
CA ASN A 231 -22.33 -5.64 -9.10
C ASN A 231 -22.39 -4.09 -9.06
N SER A 232 -22.05 -3.48 -7.92
CA SER A 232 -22.01 -2.03 -7.70
C SER A 232 -20.60 -1.56 -7.35
N PHE A 233 -20.11 -0.54 -8.06
CA PHE A 233 -18.83 0.12 -7.76
C PHE A 233 -18.80 0.70 -6.34
#